data_AF-A0A4Y2L3R8-F1
#
_entry.id   AF-A0A4Y2L3R8-F1
#
_cell.length_a   1.000
_cell.length_b   1.000
_cell.length_c   1.000
_cell.angle_alpha   90.00
_cell.angle_beta   90.00
_cell.angle_gamma   90.00
#
_symmetry.space_group_name_H-M   'P 1'
#
loop_
_entity.id
_entity.type
_entity.pdbx_description
1 polymer ?
#
loop_
_entity_poly.entity_id
_entity_poly.type
_entity_poly.pdbx_seq_one_letter_code
_entity_poly.pdbx_strand_id
1 'polypeptide(L)'
;MALNLQHFWNIFYPLDAAKKKLSKLLNIFGVLPVTTATSDRSFSTLRRTKTYLRSTMGEDRLMGLSMMSIHRSRDIDAAVIVDRLAARRSRRLSFII
;
A
#
# COMPACT_ATOMS: atom_id res chain seq x y z
N MET A 1 9.50 -21.72 50.74
CA MET A 1 9.04 -20.33 50.49
C MET A 1 9.39 -19.87 49.06
N ALA A 2 9.10 -20.69 48.03
CA ALA A 2 9.36 -20.36 46.62
C ALA A 2 8.09 -20.46 45.74
N LEU A 3 7.00 -20.98 46.31
CA LEU A 3 5.73 -21.26 45.60
C LEU A 3 4.88 -19.99 45.35
N ASN A 4 5.15 -18.87 46.01
CA ASN A 4 4.34 -17.64 45.83
C ASN A 4 4.75 -16.81 44.62
N LEU A 5 6.01 -16.89 44.17
CA LEU A 5 6.49 -16.03 43.07
C LEU A 5 6.05 -16.54 41.69
N GLN A 6 6.07 -17.87 41.47
CA GLN A 6 5.55 -18.46 40.23
C GLN A 6 4.03 -18.32 40.11
N HIS A 7 3.29 -18.50 41.20
CA HIS A 7 1.84 -18.26 41.22
C HIS A 7 1.48 -16.80 40.93
N PHE A 8 2.22 -15.85 41.51
CA PHE A 8 2.03 -14.42 41.25
C PHE A 8 2.31 -14.06 39.78
N TRP A 9 3.41 -14.54 39.21
CA TRP A 9 3.73 -14.35 37.79
C TRP A 9 2.68 -14.99 36.87
N ASN A 10 2.17 -16.19 37.18
CA ASN A 10 1.13 -16.83 36.38
C ASN A 10 -0.22 -16.09 36.40
N ILE A 11 -0.50 -15.30 37.45
CA ILE A 11 -1.72 -14.47 37.52
C ILE A 11 -1.53 -13.16 36.75
N PHE A 12 -0.33 -12.57 36.77
CA PHE A 12 -0.06 -11.28 36.12
C PHE A 12 0.33 -11.39 34.63
N TYR A 13 1.11 -12.42 34.25
CA TYR A 13 1.53 -12.72 32.87
C TYR A 13 0.39 -12.81 31.83
N PRO A 14 -0.79 -13.40 32.11
CA PRO A 14 -1.89 -13.43 31.15
C PRO A 14 -2.48 -12.03 30.86
N LEU A 15 -2.39 -11.08 31.80
CA LEU A 15 -2.88 -9.72 31.59
C LEU A 15 -1.99 -8.94 30.60
N ASP A 16 -0.66 -9.05 30.73
CA ASP A 16 0.30 -8.46 29.81
C ASP A 16 0.23 -9.10 28.41
N ALA A 17 0.08 -10.42 28.35
CA ALA A 17 -0.13 -11.13 27.09
C ALA A 17 -1.46 -10.72 26.42
N ALA A 18 -2.53 -10.54 27.19
CA ALA A 18 -3.82 -10.07 26.69
C ALA A 18 -3.76 -8.62 26.17
N LYS A 19 -3.07 -7.72 26.87
CA LYS A 19 -2.84 -6.33 26.41
C LYS A 19 -2.13 -6.29 25.05
N LYS A 20 -1.12 -7.13 24.85
CA LYS A 20 -0.36 -7.19 23.59
C LYS A 20 -1.20 -7.71 22.42
N LYS A 21 -2.12 -8.66 22.68
CA LYS A 21 -3.09 -9.15 21.68
C LYS A 21 -4.12 -8.08 21.33
N LEU A 22 -4.68 -7.41 22.34
CA LEU A 22 -5.66 -6.34 22.15
C LEU A 22 -5.07 -5.17 21.36
N SER A 23 -3.83 -4.76 21.67
CA SER A 23 -3.13 -3.71 20.92
C SER A 23 -2.95 -4.05 19.44
N LYS A 24 -2.57 -5.29 19.11
CA LYS A 24 -2.48 -5.75 17.71
C LYS A 24 -3.83 -5.71 17.01
N LEU A 25 -4.89 -6.15 17.68
CA LEU A 25 -6.24 -6.13 17.13
C LEU A 25 -6.70 -4.70 16.84
N LEU A 26 -6.51 -3.78 17.80
CA LEU A 26 -6.83 -2.37 17.64
C LEU A 26 -6.04 -1.72 16.50
N ASN A 27 -4.77 -2.08 16.33
CA ASN A 27 -3.96 -1.59 15.21
C ASN A 27 -4.51 -2.05 13.86
N ILE A 28 -4.90 -3.32 13.74
CA ILE A 28 -5.53 -3.85 12.52
C ILE A 28 -6.86 -3.14 12.25
N PHE A 29 -7.69 -2.95 13.28
CA PHE A 29 -8.93 -2.20 13.17
C PHE A 29 -8.72 -0.73 12.77
N GLY A 30 -7.63 -0.09 13.19
CA GLY A 30 -7.27 1.27 12.78
C GLY A 30 -6.81 1.40 11.33
N VAL A 31 -6.28 0.32 10.74
CA VAL A 31 -5.88 0.28 9.31
C VAL A 31 -7.08 -0.02 8.41
N LEU A 32 -8.13 -0.66 8.93
CA LEU A 32 -9.37 -0.79 8.19
C LEU A 32 -9.92 0.61 7.92
N PRO A 33 -10.15 0.99 6.65
CA PRO A 33 -10.71 2.30 6.35
C PRO A 33 -12.10 2.37 6.97
N VAL A 34 -12.24 3.17 8.03
CA VAL A 34 -13.52 3.44 8.71
C VAL A 34 -14.52 4.11 7.76
N THR A 35 -14.02 4.69 6.67
CA THR A 35 -14.80 5.39 5.65
C THR A 35 -14.45 4.91 4.24
N THR A 36 -15.45 4.77 3.36
CA THR A 36 -15.24 4.42 1.93
C THR A 36 -14.57 5.52 1.12
N ALA A 37 -14.33 6.71 1.70
CA ALA A 37 -13.78 7.87 0.99
C ALA A 37 -12.42 7.59 0.29
N THR A 38 -11.56 6.76 0.88
CA THR A 38 -10.26 6.41 0.28
C THR A 38 -10.43 5.51 -0.96
N SER A 39 -11.37 4.55 -0.92
CA SER A 39 -11.71 3.75 -2.10
C SER A 39 -12.44 4.58 -3.14
N ASP A 40 -13.36 5.47 -2.74
CA ASP A 40 -14.11 6.34 -3.65
C ASP A 40 -13.18 7.31 -4.40
N ARG A 41 -12.17 7.86 -3.71
CA ARG A 41 -11.11 8.65 -4.35
C ARG A 41 -10.34 7.81 -5.38
N SER A 42 -9.99 6.56 -5.04
CA SER A 42 -9.26 5.66 -5.94
C SER A 42 -10.09 5.28 -7.19
N PHE A 43 -11.37 4.93 -7.02
CA PHE A 43 -12.29 4.66 -8.13
C PHE A 43 -12.53 5.90 -9.00
N SER A 44 -12.64 7.09 -8.40
CA SER A 44 -12.77 8.35 -9.13
C SER A 44 -11.53 8.61 -9.99
N THR A 45 -10.32 8.38 -9.47
CA THR A 45 -9.08 8.50 -10.25
C THR A 45 -9.04 7.48 -11.39
N LEU A 46 -9.40 6.22 -11.14
CA LEU A 46 -9.43 5.17 -12.15
C LEU A 46 -10.41 5.50 -13.29
N ARG A 47 -11.62 5.96 -12.93
CA ARG A 47 -12.64 6.41 -13.90
C ARG A 47 -12.12 7.58 -14.73
N ARG A 48 -11.44 8.56 -14.13
CA ARG A 48 -10.80 9.64 -14.89
C ARG A 48 -9.77 9.11 -15.88
N THR A 49 -8.87 8.21 -15.47
CA THR A 49 -7.85 7.64 -16.35
C THR A 49 -8.45 6.87 -17.52
N LYS A 50 -9.51 6.06 -17.29
CA LYS A 50 -10.16 5.24 -18.32
C LYS A 50 -11.07 6.05 -19.25
N THR A 51 -11.89 6.95 -18.69
CA THR A 51 -12.88 7.73 -19.47
C THR A 51 -12.25 8.90 -20.22
N TYR A 52 -11.28 9.61 -19.62
CA TYR A 52 -10.68 10.79 -20.25
C TYR A 52 -9.87 10.43 -21.50
N LEU A 53 -9.10 9.34 -21.43
CA LEU A 53 -8.24 8.89 -22.53
C LEU A 53 -9.00 8.02 -23.55
N ARG A 54 -10.26 7.62 -23.27
CA ARG A 54 -11.06 6.68 -24.09
C ARG A 54 -10.27 5.46 -24.58
N SER A 55 -9.30 5.00 -23.79
CA SER A 55 -8.36 3.99 -24.23
C SER A 55 -8.83 2.61 -23.82
N THR A 56 -8.94 1.69 -24.79
CA THR A 56 -8.94 0.25 -24.51
C THR A 56 -7.51 -0.14 -24.12
N MET A 57 -7.29 -0.42 -22.83
CA MET A 57 -6.02 -0.90 -22.30
C MET A 57 -6.26 -2.11 -21.41
N GLY A 58 -5.28 -3.02 -21.37
CA GLY A 58 -5.32 -4.17 -20.47
C GLY A 58 -5.28 -3.75 -18.99
N GLU A 59 -5.88 -4.56 -18.13
CA GLU A 59 -6.04 -4.27 -16.72
C GLU A 59 -4.70 -4.06 -15.99
N ASP A 60 -3.64 -4.79 -16.36
CA ASP A 60 -2.30 -4.62 -15.76
C ASP A 60 -1.74 -3.21 -15.98
N ARG A 61 -1.87 -2.69 -17.20
CA ARG A 61 -1.41 -1.34 -17.54
C ARG A 61 -2.27 -0.29 -16.85
N LEU A 62 -3.58 -0.51 -16.80
CA LEU A 62 -4.52 0.40 -16.15
C LEU A 62 -4.26 0.51 -14.64
N MET A 63 -4.06 -0.63 -13.98
CA MET A 63 -3.75 -0.70 -12.55
C MET A 63 -2.40 -0.04 -12.24
N GLY A 64 -1.38 -0.26 -13.07
CA GLY A 64 -0.08 0.42 -12.91
C GLY A 64 -0.22 1.95 -12.97
N LEU A 65 -0.95 2.47 -13.95
CA LEU A 65 -1.17 3.91 -14.12
C LEU A 65 -2.03 4.51 -13.00
N SER A 66 -3.07 3.81 -12.54
CA SER A 66 -3.90 4.29 -11.43
C SER A 66 -3.08 4.36 -10.13
N MET A 67 -2.24 3.36 -9.86
CA MET A 67 -1.34 3.35 -8.71
C MET A 67 -0.33 4.49 -8.76
N MET A 68 0.25 4.79 -9.94
CA MET A 68 1.12 5.96 -10.12
C MET A 68 0.37 7.28 -9.89
N SER A 69 -0.88 7.38 -10.34
CA SER A 69 -1.70 8.59 -10.18
C SER A 69 -2.14 8.82 -8.72
N ILE A 70 -2.43 7.76 -7.97
CA ILE A 70 -2.83 7.83 -6.56
C ILE A 70 -1.63 8.21 -5.68
N HIS A 71 -0.45 7.66 -5.98
CA HIS A 71 0.76 7.83 -5.16
C HIS A 71 1.71 8.93 -5.67
N ARG A 72 1.15 9.99 -6.25
CA ARG A 72 1.91 11.08 -6.90
C ARG A 72 2.84 11.88 -5.95
N SER A 73 2.69 11.72 -4.63
CA SER A 73 3.53 12.39 -3.64
C SER A 73 4.91 11.76 -3.46
N ARG A 74 5.15 10.57 -4.02
CA ARG A 74 6.49 9.98 -4.04
C ARG A 74 7.27 10.60 -5.18
N ASP A 75 8.42 11.19 -4.87
CA ASP A 75 9.33 11.69 -5.89
C ASP A 75 9.93 10.49 -6.63
N ILE A 76 9.81 10.49 -7.96
CA ILE A 76 10.31 9.39 -8.79
C ILE A 76 11.31 10.00 -9.75
N ASP A 77 12.57 9.61 -9.61
CA ASP A 77 13.63 10.05 -10.50
C ASP A 77 13.40 9.50 -11.91
N ALA A 78 13.05 10.41 -12.81
CA ALA A 78 12.77 10.10 -14.21
C ALA A 78 14.01 9.55 -14.92
N ALA A 79 15.22 9.99 -14.56
CA ALA A 79 16.46 9.52 -15.18
C ALA A 79 16.65 8.01 -14.92
N VAL A 80 16.45 7.60 -13.66
CA VAL A 80 16.53 6.18 -13.26
C VAL A 80 15.47 5.33 -13.97
N ILE A 81 14.25 5.87 -14.17
CA ILE A 81 13.22 5.14 -14.91
C ILE A 81 13.62 4.99 -16.39
N VAL A 82 14.13 6.05 -17.01
CA VAL A 82 14.56 6.04 -18.41
C VAL A 82 15.69 5.05 -18.60
N ASP A 83 16.70 5.04 -17.73
CA ASP A 83 17.82 4.10 -17.79
C ASP A 83 17.35 2.65 -17.59
N ARG A 84 16.48 2.39 -16.62
CA ARG A 84 15.90 1.05 -16.40
C ARG A 84 15.03 0.60 -17.57
N LEU A 85 14.28 1.52 -18.18
CA LEU A 85 13.45 1.24 -19.34
C LEU A 85 14.30 1.00 -20.60
N ALA A 86 15.39 1.76 -20.76
CA ALA A 86 16.37 1.58 -21.83
C ALA A 86 17.11 0.24 -21.70
N ALA A 87 17.48 -0.16 -20.48
CA ALA A 87 18.12 -1.43 -20.20
C ALA A 87 17.22 -2.65 -20.52
N ARG A 88 15.90 -2.52 -20.40
CA ARG A 88 14.92 -3.58 -20.69
C ARG A 88 14.62 -3.78 -22.18
N ARG A 89 15.26 -3.01 -23.09
CA ARG A 89 15.09 -2.97 -24.56
C ARG A 89 13.90 -3.76 -25.13
N SER A 90 12.83 -3.03 -25.43
CA SER A 90 12.04 -3.24 -26.65
C SER A 90 11.23 -1.97 -26.97
N ARG A 91 11.85 -0.93 -27.54
CA ARG A 91 11.12 0.07 -28.33
C ARG A 91 11.92 0.53 -29.54
N ARG A 92 11.24 0.53 -30.68
CA ARG A 92 11.61 1.14 -31.97
C ARG A 92 11.39 2.66 -31.98
N LEU A 93 11.72 3.37 -30.90
CA LEU A 93 11.54 4.82 -30.84
C LEU A 93 12.76 5.45 -30.18
N SER A 94 13.57 6.13 -30.99
CA SER A 94 14.68 6.98 -30.54
C SER A 94 14.09 8.23 -29.91
N PHE A 95 14.32 8.45 -28.62
CA PHE A 95 14.18 9.79 -28.06
C PHE A 95 15.47 10.52 -28.39
N ILE A 96 15.35 11.52 -29.26
CA ILE A 96 16.38 12.54 -29.43
C ILE A 96 16.14 13.51 -28.28
N ILE A 97 17.12 13.62 -27.40
CA ILE A 97 17.22 14.66 -26.37
C ILE A 97 18.05 15.79 -26.94
#